data_AF-A0A176FSH5-F1
#
_entry.id   AF-A0A176FSH5-F1
#
_cell.length_a   1.000
_cell.length_b   1.000
_cell.length_c   1.000
_cell.angle_alpha   90.00
_cell.angle_beta   90.00
_cell.angle_gamma   90.00
#
_symmetry.space_group_name_H-M   'P 1'
#
loop_
_entity.id
_entity.type
_entity.pdbx_description
1 polymer ?
#
loop_
_entity_poly.entity_id
_entity_poly.type
_entity_poly.pdbx_seq_one_letter_code
_entity_poly.pdbx_strand_id
1 'polypeptide(L)'
;MVMKAEAYPSLDHRARVEAEIASLCSAGFSLLPLGGGPEGKAPLVSYAKKDAISIPQIFGAMRRADSLMYGIRLPGLVVLDLDCDDDDLIWLLEDSFGPARVQVKTPRGLHLYYRRPVASLPNLRTEGLPVDVKSGPNAYVVGPGSIRPNGEAYYYATGAQLGETEMTVLATENSESTPILQPKVPEGARNSHLFQSAISMVEYVDSLDELTDNLRFERDERCTHPETVKDAEVEAIAEWAWTKRLSNSVFAGRSSAFRINRRAVDAIRHAGGSSDALALYVTLVDQHGHTPTKSFALDHLAMRDAGLTDLSRERFRAARRALEKVGLLLQVRRPVPGNSHAQFRLATPVPGNVTRFPR
;
A
#
# COMPACT_ATOMS: atom_id res chain seq x y z
N MET A 1 38.51 -33.13 -3.38
CA MET A 1 38.01 -33.79 -4.59
C MET A 1 36.70 -33.13 -4.96
N VAL A 2 36.75 -32.23 -5.95
CA VAL A 2 35.58 -31.45 -6.40
C VAL A 2 34.72 -32.37 -7.24
N MET A 3 33.59 -32.80 -6.70
CA MET A 3 32.54 -33.41 -7.52
C MET A 3 31.88 -32.26 -8.28
N LYS A 4 32.16 -32.21 -9.59
CA LYS A 4 31.44 -31.36 -10.54
C LYS A 4 29.95 -31.66 -10.39
N ALA A 5 29.14 -30.63 -10.15
CA ALA A 5 27.71 -30.72 -10.34
C ALA A 5 27.46 -31.09 -11.81
N GLU A 6 26.95 -32.28 -12.03
CA GLU A 6 26.45 -32.71 -13.34
C GLU A 6 25.31 -31.77 -13.73
N ALA A 7 25.51 -31.00 -14.79
CA ALA A 7 24.44 -30.27 -15.44
C ALA A 7 23.56 -31.27 -16.18
N TYR A 8 22.33 -31.53 -15.69
CA TYR A 8 21.05 -31.63 -16.44
C TYR A 8 19.89 -32.11 -15.51
N PRO A 9 18.82 -31.30 -15.34
CA PRO A 9 17.47 -31.75 -15.72
C PRO A 9 16.55 -30.61 -16.26
N SER A 10 17.10 -29.63 -17.00
CA SER A 10 16.32 -28.44 -17.44
C SER A 10 15.18 -28.75 -18.41
N LEU A 11 15.31 -29.81 -19.23
CA LEU A 11 14.29 -30.20 -20.22
C LEU A 11 13.02 -30.78 -19.57
N ASP A 12 13.14 -31.52 -18.46
CA ASP A 12 11.98 -32.10 -17.76
C ASP A 12 11.14 -31.01 -17.07
N HIS A 13 11.80 -30.06 -16.39
CA HIS A 13 11.08 -28.92 -15.79
C HIS A 13 10.38 -28.05 -16.84
N ARG A 14 11.05 -27.75 -17.97
CA ARG A 14 10.42 -26.98 -19.05
C ARG A 14 9.19 -27.69 -19.59
N ALA A 15 9.27 -29.00 -19.83
CA ALA A 15 8.12 -29.78 -20.31
C ALA A 15 6.96 -29.76 -19.30
N ARG A 16 7.23 -29.89 -18.00
CA ARG A 16 6.22 -29.80 -16.93
C ARG A 16 5.56 -28.42 -16.88
N VAL A 17 6.34 -27.35 -16.94
CA VAL A 17 5.82 -25.97 -16.95
C VAL A 17 4.99 -25.70 -18.21
N GLU A 18 5.46 -26.15 -19.39
CA GLU A 18 4.71 -26.01 -20.64
C GLU A 18 3.40 -26.80 -20.60
N ALA A 19 3.39 -28.01 -20.00
CA ALA A 19 2.17 -28.81 -19.81
C ALA A 19 1.18 -28.13 -18.85
N GLU A 20 1.66 -27.58 -17.73
CA GLU A 20 0.84 -26.83 -16.78
C GLU A 20 0.20 -25.60 -17.43
N ILE A 21 0.98 -24.81 -18.17
CA ILE A 21 0.48 -23.64 -18.93
C ILE A 21 -0.62 -24.06 -19.91
N ALA A 22 -0.41 -25.16 -20.64
CA ALA A 22 -1.39 -25.66 -21.60
C ALA A 22 -2.69 -26.12 -20.90
N SER A 23 -2.57 -26.81 -19.76
CA SER A 23 -3.70 -27.24 -18.92
C SER A 23 -4.51 -26.03 -18.45
N LEU A 24 -3.86 -25.04 -17.85
CA LEU A 24 -4.49 -23.83 -17.33
C LEU A 24 -5.16 -22.99 -18.43
N CYS A 25 -4.51 -22.82 -19.59
CA CYS A 25 -5.14 -22.17 -20.73
C CYS A 25 -6.38 -22.93 -21.22
N SER A 26 -6.34 -24.27 -21.23
CA SER A 26 -7.49 -25.10 -21.61
C SER A 26 -8.63 -24.99 -20.60
N ALA A 27 -8.31 -24.79 -19.32
CA ALA A 27 -9.26 -24.49 -18.25
C ALA A 27 -9.75 -23.02 -18.23
N GLY A 28 -9.36 -22.20 -19.20
CA GLY A 28 -9.84 -20.84 -19.37
C GLY A 28 -9.06 -19.75 -18.61
N PHE A 29 -7.92 -20.09 -18.02
CA PHE A 29 -7.08 -19.09 -17.34
C PHE A 29 -6.32 -18.23 -18.36
N SER A 30 -6.27 -16.92 -18.08
CA SER A 30 -5.48 -15.95 -18.86
C SER A 30 -4.07 -15.85 -18.25
N LEU A 31 -3.04 -16.16 -19.03
CA LEU A 31 -1.66 -16.28 -18.57
C LEU A 31 -0.72 -15.25 -19.20
N LEU A 32 0.44 -15.03 -18.56
CA LEU A 32 1.50 -14.12 -19.00
C LEU A 32 2.86 -14.81 -19.00
N PRO A 33 3.71 -14.63 -20.02
CA PRO A 33 5.09 -15.06 -19.95
C PRO A 33 5.88 -14.12 -19.03
N LEU A 34 6.52 -14.66 -17.99
CA LEU A 34 7.38 -13.91 -17.08
C LEU A 34 8.85 -14.26 -17.36
N GLY A 35 9.77 -13.45 -16.85
CA GLY A 35 11.22 -13.63 -16.99
C GLY A 35 12.00 -12.32 -17.01
N GLY A 36 11.33 -11.18 -16.94
CA GLY A 36 11.98 -9.87 -16.85
C GLY A 36 12.32 -9.46 -15.42
N GLY A 37 13.22 -8.48 -15.29
CA GLY A 37 13.64 -7.91 -14.01
C GLY A 37 14.56 -8.83 -13.18
N PRO A 38 15.07 -8.36 -12.03
CA PRO A 38 16.07 -9.10 -11.23
C PRO A 38 15.55 -10.45 -10.70
N GLU A 39 14.25 -10.52 -10.40
CA GLU A 39 13.59 -11.69 -9.81
C GLU A 39 12.86 -12.56 -10.86
N GLY A 40 12.93 -12.21 -12.15
CA GLY A 40 12.20 -12.89 -13.22
C GLY A 40 10.68 -12.73 -13.20
N LYS A 41 10.11 -11.95 -12.26
CA LYS A 41 8.66 -11.78 -12.10
C LYS A 41 8.02 -10.79 -13.06
N ALA A 42 8.81 -9.99 -13.78
CA ALA A 42 8.24 -9.00 -14.69
C ALA A 42 7.78 -9.65 -16.01
N PRO A 43 6.65 -9.20 -16.60
CA PRO A 43 6.14 -9.74 -17.85
C PRO A 43 7.10 -9.47 -19.02
N LEU A 44 7.27 -10.46 -19.88
CA LEU A 44 8.09 -10.38 -21.09
C LEU A 44 7.37 -9.69 -22.25
N VAL A 45 6.08 -9.43 -22.11
CA VAL A 45 5.22 -8.85 -23.15
C VAL A 45 4.21 -7.89 -22.54
N SER A 46 3.82 -6.85 -23.30
CA SER A 46 2.73 -5.96 -22.90
C SER A 46 1.37 -6.66 -23.00
N TYR A 47 0.52 -6.43 -21.99
CA TYR A 47 -0.73 -7.15 -21.78
C TYR A 47 -1.91 -6.31 -21.28
N ALA A 48 -1.71 -5.05 -20.87
CA ALA A 48 -2.74 -4.22 -20.24
C ALA A 48 -4.01 -3.97 -21.09
N LYS A 49 -3.90 -4.10 -22.42
CA LYS A 49 -5.01 -3.93 -23.37
C LYS A 49 -5.43 -5.24 -24.06
N LYS A 50 -5.03 -6.39 -23.52
CA LYS A 50 -5.28 -7.70 -24.12
C LYS A 50 -6.14 -8.54 -23.20
N ASP A 51 -7.13 -9.22 -23.74
CA ASP A 51 -7.97 -10.16 -22.98
C ASP A 51 -7.19 -11.44 -22.65
N ALA A 52 -6.44 -11.96 -23.62
CA ALA A 52 -5.57 -13.13 -23.45
C ALA A 52 -4.30 -13.05 -24.31
N ILE A 53 -3.27 -13.78 -23.90
CA ILE A 53 -2.05 -13.99 -24.67
C ILE A 53 -2.06 -15.44 -25.15
N SER A 54 -1.79 -15.67 -26.44
CA SER A 54 -1.88 -17.03 -26.98
C SER A 54 -0.72 -17.91 -26.49
N ILE A 55 -0.96 -19.21 -26.37
CA ILE A 55 0.06 -20.19 -25.96
C ILE A 55 1.37 -20.06 -26.77
N PRO A 56 1.34 -19.94 -28.12
CA PRO A 56 2.57 -19.74 -28.89
C PRO A 56 3.32 -18.45 -28.54
N GLN A 57 2.61 -17.37 -28.20
CA GLN A 57 3.22 -16.12 -27.75
C GLN A 57 3.87 -16.29 -26.37
N ILE A 58 3.20 -16.99 -25.45
CA ILE A 58 3.72 -17.32 -24.12
C ILE A 58 5.02 -18.13 -24.26
N PHE A 59 4.97 -19.29 -24.91
CA PHE A 59 6.12 -20.17 -25.08
C PHE A 59 7.25 -19.51 -25.87
N GLY A 60 6.93 -18.79 -26.94
CA GLY A 60 7.92 -18.08 -27.72
C GLY A 60 8.67 -17.02 -26.91
N ALA A 61 7.96 -16.26 -26.07
CA ALA A 61 8.58 -15.26 -25.18
C ALA A 61 9.45 -15.93 -24.10
N MET A 62 8.92 -16.95 -23.42
CA MET A 62 9.66 -17.66 -22.37
C MET A 62 10.92 -18.34 -22.91
N ARG A 63 10.87 -18.97 -24.08
CA ARG A 63 12.04 -19.62 -24.70
C ARG A 63 13.12 -18.62 -25.08
N ARG A 64 12.77 -17.44 -25.61
CA ARG A 64 13.74 -16.39 -25.92
C ARG A 64 14.46 -15.85 -24.69
N ALA A 65 13.76 -15.81 -23.55
CA ALA A 65 14.31 -15.34 -22.28
C ALA A 65 14.91 -16.46 -21.42
N ASP A 66 14.95 -17.71 -21.93
CA ASP A 66 15.24 -18.92 -21.15
C ASP A 66 14.51 -18.99 -19.80
N SER A 67 13.27 -18.51 -19.76
CA SER A 67 12.46 -18.46 -18.55
C SER A 67 11.67 -19.75 -18.34
N LEU A 68 11.50 -20.10 -17.06
CA LEU A 68 10.59 -21.13 -16.57
C LEU A 68 9.47 -20.51 -15.73
N MET A 69 9.22 -19.21 -15.85
CA MET A 69 8.21 -18.49 -15.07
C MET A 69 7.05 -18.04 -15.95
N TYR A 70 5.83 -18.17 -15.42
CA TYR A 70 4.64 -17.58 -15.99
C TYR A 70 3.76 -16.98 -14.89
N GLY A 71 2.87 -16.08 -15.29
CA GLY A 71 1.93 -15.41 -14.41
C GLY A 71 0.51 -15.83 -14.73
N ILE A 72 -0.31 -16.01 -13.69
CA ILE A 72 -1.76 -16.17 -13.80
C ILE A 72 -2.37 -14.80 -13.60
N ARG A 73 -3.10 -14.32 -14.60
CA ARG A 73 -3.89 -13.08 -14.48
C ARG A 73 -5.14 -13.34 -13.66
N LEU A 74 -5.66 -12.30 -13.03
CA LEU A 74 -6.75 -12.42 -12.07
C LEU A 74 -8.09 -11.80 -12.51
N PRO A 75 -8.54 -11.88 -13.79
CA PRO A 75 -9.90 -11.52 -14.13
C PRO A 75 -10.86 -12.53 -13.51
N GLY A 76 -11.70 -12.09 -12.57
CA GLY A 76 -12.64 -12.96 -11.87
C GLY A 76 -12.03 -13.85 -10.78
N LEU A 77 -10.74 -13.65 -10.44
CA LEU A 77 -10.06 -14.36 -9.35
C LEU A 77 -9.61 -13.40 -8.25
N VAL A 78 -9.41 -13.95 -7.06
CA VAL A 78 -8.75 -13.29 -5.94
C VAL A 78 -7.66 -14.21 -5.42
N VAL A 79 -6.50 -13.64 -5.15
CA VAL A 79 -5.42 -14.32 -4.46
C VAL A 79 -5.09 -13.55 -3.20
N LEU A 80 -5.17 -14.23 -2.05
CA LEU A 80 -4.58 -13.74 -0.82
C LEU A 80 -3.11 -14.16 -0.83
N ASP A 81 -2.21 -13.19 -0.94
CA ASP A 81 -0.76 -13.39 -1.00
C ASP A 81 -0.16 -13.18 0.39
N LEU A 82 0.26 -14.28 1.00
CA LEU A 82 0.89 -14.34 2.31
C LEU A 82 2.40 -14.39 2.13
N ASP A 83 3.10 -13.41 2.72
CA ASP A 83 4.56 -13.33 2.73
C ASP A 83 5.21 -14.20 3.84
N CYS A 84 4.42 -15.02 4.54
CA CYS A 84 4.86 -15.95 5.59
C CYS A 84 4.13 -17.29 5.51
N ASP A 85 4.68 -18.30 6.18
CA ASP A 85 4.06 -19.61 6.40
C ASP A 85 3.56 -19.65 7.85
N ASP A 86 2.33 -19.20 8.05
CA ASP A 86 1.72 -19.05 9.36
C ASP A 86 0.36 -19.74 9.36
N ASP A 87 0.31 -20.92 10.00
CA ASP A 87 -0.89 -21.77 10.05
C ASP A 87 -2.05 -21.08 10.78
N ASP A 88 -1.79 -20.25 11.80
CA ASP A 88 -2.83 -19.52 12.53
C ASP A 88 -3.45 -18.44 11.63
N LEU A 89 -2.63 -17.77 10.83
CA LEU A 89 -3.10 -16.80 9.84
C LEU A 89 -3.90 -17.48 8.72
N ILE A 90 -3.44 -18.62 8.22
CA ILE A 90 -4.18 -19.39 7.21
C ILE A 90 -5.54 -19.81 7.77
N TRP A 91 -5.57 -20.36 8.99
CA TRP A 91 -6.81 -20.76 9.66
C TRP A 91 -7.76 -19.58 9.84
N LEU A 92 -7.27 -18.42 10.29
CA LEU A 92 -8.06 -17.20 10.42
C LEU A 92 -8.67 -16.77 9.08
N LEU A 93 -7.90 -16.80 8.00
CA LEU A 93 -8.37 -16.42 6.66
C LEU A 93 -9.40 -17.42 6.11
N GLU A 94 -9.20 -18.71 6.33
CA GLU A 94 -10.15 -19.75 5.87
C GLU A 94 -11.44 -19.77 6.71
N ASP A 95 -11.37 -19.45 7.99
CA ASP A 95 -12.55 -19.26 8.85
C ASP A 95 -13.35 -18.02 8.41
N SER A 96 -12.65 -16.92 8.09
CA SER A 96 -13.26 -15.66 7.69
C SER A 96 -13.84 -15.68 6.26
N PHE A 97 -13.14 -16.34 5.34
CA PHE A 97 -13.41 -16.24 3.89
C PHE A 97 -13.79 -17.57 3.22
N GLY A 98 -13.88 -18.64 4.01
CA GLY A 98 -14.07 -20.00 3.52
C GLY A 98 -12.77 -20.68 3.10
N PRO A 99 -12.78 -22.02 2.96
CA PRO A 99 -11.59 -22.80 2.73
C PRO A 99 -10.96 -22.51 1.37
N ALA A 100 -9.65 -22.28 1.32
CA ALA A 100 -8.89 -22.11 0.08
C ALA A 100 -8.60 -23.49 -0.52
N ARG A 101 -9.46 -23.95 -1.43
CA ARG A 101 -9.32 -25.28 -2.06
C ARG A 101 -8.03 -25.46 -2.84
N VAL A 102 -7.48 -24.37 -3.39
CA VAL A 102 -6.23 -24.38 -4.13
C VAL A 102 -5.26 -23.40 -3.49
N GLN A 103 -4.12 -23.93 -3.05
CA GLN A 103 -3.05 -23.16 -2.46
C GLN A 103 -1.75 -23.42 -3.23
N VAL A 104 -0.97 -22.36 -3.45
CA VAL A 104 0.33 -22.45 -4.12
C VAL A 104 1.40 -21.95 -3.17
N LYS A 105 2.33 -22.83 -2.80
CA LYS A 105 3.51 -22.46 -2.04
C LYS A 105 4.35 -21.51 -2.87
N THR A 106 4.74 -20.39 -2.25
CA THR A 106 5.71 -19.45 -2.80
C THR A 106 7.04 -19.62 -2.05
N PRO A 107 8.14 -19.03 -2.55
CA PRO A 107 9.42 -19.10 -1.85
C PRO A 107 9.43 -18.50 -0.44
N ARG A 108 8.46 -17.63 -0.10
CA ARG A 108 8.40 -16.94 1.20
C ARG A 108 7.13 -17.25 2.01
N GLY A 109 6.08 -17.74 1.37
CA GLY A 109 4.79 -17.99 2.01
C GLY A 109 3.85 -18.73 1.08
N LEU A 110 2.64 -18.20 0.87
CA LEU A 110 1.53 -18.94 0.29
C LEU A 110 0.58 -18.04 -0.51
N HIS A 111 0.09 -18.53 -1.64
CA HIS A 111 -1.03 -17.95 -2.35
C HIS A 111 -2.29 -18.78 -2.06
N LEU A 112 -3.34 -18.15 -1.56
CA LEU A 112 -4.67 -18.76 -1.41
C LEU A 112 -5.57 -18.30 -2.55
N TYR A 113 -6.03 -19.22 -3.40
CA TYR A 113 -6.85 -18.89 -4.57
C TYR A 113 -8.33 -19.00 -4.28
N TYR A 114 -9.07 -17.98 -4.70
CA TYR A 114 -10.52 -17.90 -4.62
C TYR A 114 -11.12 -17.39 -5.92
N ARG A 115 -12.39 -17.76 -6.16
CA ARG A 115 -13.22 -17.06 -7.13
C ARG A 115 -13.61 -15.70 -6.59
N ARG A 116 -13.53 -14.68 -7.42
CA ARG A 116 -13.92 -13.32 -7.03
C ARG A 116 -15.41 -13.26 -6.70
N PRO A 117 -15.80 -12.71 -5.55
CA PRO A 117 -17.20 -12.45 -5.22
C PRO A 117 -17.75 -11.30 -6.08
N VAL A 118 -19.07 -11.17 -6.12
CA VAL A 118 -19.72 -10.00 -6.72
C VAL A 118 -19.49 -8.75 -5.83
N ALA A 119 -19.32 -8.95 -4.53
CA ALA A 119 -19.06 -7.91 -3.54
C ALA A 119 -17.66 -7.29 -3.65
N SER A 120 -17.47 -6.17 -2.96
CA SER A 120 -16.15 -5.54 -2.79
C SER A 120 -15.20 -6.46 -2.03
N LEU A 121 -13.93 -6.44 -2.42
CA LEU A 121 -12.89 -7.18 -1.72
C LEU A 121 -12.47 -6.45 -0.43
N PRO A 122 -12.12 -7.18 0.63
CA PRO A 122 -11.60 -6.59 1.85
C PRO A 122 -10.20 -6.00 1.62
N ASN A 123 -9.80 -5.07 2.49
CA ASN A 123 -8.43 -4.57 2.55
C ASN A 123 -7.79 -5.05 3.86
N LEU A 124 -7.23 -6.25 3.81
CA LEU A 124 -6.71 -6.95 4.99
C LEU A 124 -5.55 -6.20 5.65
N ARG A 125 -4.77 -5.41 4.89
CA ARG A 125 -3.72 -4.56 5.46
C ARG A 125 -4.27 -3.45 6.34
N THR A 126 -5.42 -2.88 6.00
CA THR A 126 -6.08 -1.87 6.86
C THR A 126 -6.66 -2.48 8.14
N GLU A 127 -6.92 -3.79 8.12
CA GLU A 127 -7.37 -4.58 9.28
C GLU A 127 -6.19 -5.11 10.12
N GLY A 128 -4.95 -4.77 9.76
CA GLY A 128 -3.75 -5.16 10.49
C GLY A 128 -3.18 -6.53 10.12
N LEU A 129 -3.74 -7.20 9.12
CA LEU A 129 -3.24 -8.49 8.63
C LEU A 129 -2.14 -8.29 7.58
N PRO A 130 -1.02 -9.05 7.65
CA PRO A 130 0.11 -8.92 6.72
C PRO A 130 -0.15 -9.63 5.38
N VAL A 131 -1.34 -9.45 4.80
CA VAL A 131 -1.82 -10.19 3.61
C VAL A 131 -2.14 -9.21 2.50
N ASP A 132 -1.63 -9.47 1.29
CA ASP A 132 -1.96 -8.67 0.11
C ASP A 132 -3.13 -9.30 -0.66
N VAL A 133 -4.16 -8.51 -0.95
CA VAL A 133 -5.32 -8.97 -1.72
C VAL A 133 -5.12 -8.61 -3.18
N LYS A 134 -4.80 -9.61 -4.01
CA LYS A 134 -4.55 -9.44 -5.43
C LYS A 134 -5.78 -9.82 -6.24
N SER A 135 -6.28 -8.91 -7.06
CA SER A 135 -7.39 -9.17 -7.97
C SER A 135 -7.45 -8.13 -9.08
N GLY A 136 -8.13 -8.46 -10.18
CA GLY A 136 -8.44 -7.52 -11.25
C GLY A 136 -7.80 -7.90 -12.59
N PRO A 137 -8.24 -7.25 -13.68
CA PRO A 137 -7.90 -7.65 -15.06
C PRO A 137 -6.41 -7.46 -15.41
N ASN A 138 -5.74 -6.55 -14.68
CA ASN A 138 -4.32 -6.24 -14.88
C ASN A 138 -3.41 -6.81 -13.77
N ALA A 139 -4.00 -7.39 -12.72
CA ALA A 139 -3.26 -8.06 -11.66
C ALA A 139 -2.87 -9.48 -12.09
N TYR A 140 -1.73 -9.93 -11.58
CA TYR A 140 -1.24 -11.29 -11.78
C TYR A 140 -0.41 -11.76 -10.59
N VAL A 141 -0.30 -13.08 -10.46
CA VAL A 141 0.64 -13.75 -9.54
C VAL A 141 1.46 -14.78 -10.30
N VAL A 142 2.63 -15.14 -9.78
CA VAL A 142 3.44 -16.22 -10.38
C VAL A 142 2.70 -17.56 -10.23
N GLY A 143 2.60 -18.31 -11.32
CA GLY A 143 1.89 -19.58 -11.37
C GLY A 143 2.68 -20.78 -10.81
N PRO A 144 1.99 -21.85 -10.41
CA PRO A 144 2.60 -23.08 -9.93
C PRO A 144 3.51 -23.73 -10.99
N GLY A 145 4.50 -24.50 -10.56
CA GLY A 145 5.54 -25.05 -11.43
C GLY A 145 6.61 -24.03 -11.86
N SER A 146 6.38 -22.72 -11.69
CA SER A 146 7.36 -21.70 -12.06
C SER A 146 8.64 -21.81 -11.21
N ILE A 147 9.79 -21.59 -11.86
CA ILE A 147 11.11 -21.60 -11.21
C ILE A 147 11.81 -20.26 -11.43
N ARG A 148 12.24 -19.61 -10.34
CA ARG A 148 12.99 -18.35 -10.37
C ARG A 148 14.42 -18.55 -10.87
N PRO A 149 15.10 -17.48 -11.33
CA PRO A 149 16.52 -17.55 -11.70
C PRO A 149 17.45 -18.08 -10.59
N ASN A 150 17.08 -17.86 -9.32
CA ASN A 150 17.82 -18.35 -8.15
C ASN A 150 17.48 -19.82 -7.78
N GLY A 151 16.60 -20.48 -8.52
CA GLY A 151 16.19 -21.87 -8.29
C GLY A 151 14.98 -22.04 -7.35
N GLU A 152 14.48 -20.98 -6.73
CA GLU A 152 13.27 -21.05 -5.89
C GLU A 152 12.04 -21.38 -6.75
N ALA A 153 11.20 -22.31 -6.28
CA ALA A 153 10.07 -22.82 -7.04
C ALA A 153 8.71 -22.46 -6.43
N TYR A 154 7.69 -22.44 -7.28
CA TYR A 154 6.28 -22.36 -6.91
C TYR A 154 5.65 -23.73 -7.12
N TYR A 155 4.87 -24.24 -6.18
CA TYR A 155 4.24 -25.55 -6.31
C TYR A 155 2.90 -25.60 -5.58
N TYR A 156 2.00 -26.48 -5.99
CA TYR A 156 0.74 -26.69 -5.28
C TYR A 156 1.01 -27.21 -3.86
N ALA A 157 0.50 -26.49 -2.86
CA ALA A 157 0.57 -26.92 -1.46
C ALA A 157 -0.62 -27.83 -1.08
N THR A 158 -1.71 -27.74 -1.84
CA THR A 158 -2.89 -28.61 -1.72
C THR A 158 -2.86 -29.73 -2.76
N GLY A 159 -3.61 -30.81 -2.50
CA GLY A 159 -3.82 -31.88 -3.49
C GLY A 159 -4.67 -31.46 -4.69
N ALA A 160 -5.44 -30.37 -4.60
CA ALA A 160 -6.23 -29.84 -5.70
C ALA A 160 -5.45 -28.76 -6.49
N GLN A 161 -5.60 -28.80 -7.81
CA GLN A 161 -4.92 -27.90 -8.75
C GLN A 161 -5.90 -26.90 -9.38
N LEU A 162 -5.36 -25.81 -9.93
CA LEU A 162 -6.16 -24.84 -10.68
C LEU A 162 -6.71 -25.50 -11.95
N GLY A 163 -7.99 -25.27 -12.23
CA GLY A 163 -8.68 -25.85 -13.40
C GLY A 163 -9.21 -27.27 -13.20
N GLU A 164 -8.84 -27.96 -12.12
CA GLU A 164 -9.34 -29.31 -11.80
C GLU A 164 -10.47 -29.30 -10.77
N THR A 165 -10.57 -28.24 -9.97
CA THR A 165 -11.59 -28.11 -8.92
C THR A 165 -12.30 -26.76 -9.01
N GLU A 166 -13.57 -26.76 -8.64
CA GLU A 166 -14.32 -25.52 -8.43
C GLU A 166 -13.74 -24.77 -7.22
N MET A 167 -13.26 -23.55 -7.47
CA MET A 167 -12.72 -22.67 -6.45
C MET A 167 -13.82 -22.16 -5.51
N THR A 168 -13.49 -22.07 -4.23
CA THR A 168 -14.32 -21.40 -3.23
C THR A 168 -14.49 -19.94 -3.64
N VAL A 169 -15.74 -19.45 -3.61
CA VAL A 169 -15.99 -18.00 -3.71
C VAL A 169 -15.49 -17.39 -2.42
N LEU A 170 -14.60 -16.39 -2.50
CA LEU A 170 -14.15 -15.69 -1.30
C LEU A 170 -15.39 -15.18 -0.56
N ALA A 171 -15.67 -15.74 0.61
CA ALA A 171 -16.76 -15.24 1.42
C ALA A 171 -16.39 -13.82 1.81
N THR A 172 -17.36 -12.92 1.72
CA THR A 172 -17.27 -11.58 2.28
C THR A 172 -18.51 -11.51 3.16
N GLU A 173 -18.39 -11.10 4.42
CA GLU A 173 -19.52 -11.09 5.35
C GLU A 173 -20.82 -10.62 4.64
N ASN A 174 -21.82 -11.51 4.67
CA ASN A 174 -23.08 -11.58 3.91
C ASN A 174 -23.14 -12.65 2.79
N SER A 175 -22.89 -13.92 3.14
CA SER A 175 -23.39 -15.09 2.41
C SER A 175 -24.47 -15.79 3.23
N GLU A 176 -25.64 -15.14 3.37
CA GLU A 176 -26.99 -15.71 3.58
C GLU A 176 -27.94 -14.58 3.99
N SER A 177 -28.22 -13.67 3.06
CA SER A 177 -29.37 -12.78 3.14
C SER A 177 -29.71 -12.33 1.72
N THR A 178 -31.00 -12.31 1.39
CA THR A 178 -31.65 -11.43 0.41
C THR A 178 -30.78 -10.21 0.06
N PRO A 179 -30.61 -9.81 -1.22
CA PRO A 179 -29.64 -8.78 -1.63
C PRO A 179 -29.72 -7.56 -0.72
N ILE A 180 -28.81 -7.49 0.25
CA ILE A 180 -28.54 -6.26 0.95
C ILE A 180 -27.67 -5.50 -0.04
N LEU A 181 -28.34 -4.76 -0.92
CA LEU A 181 -27.81 -3.50 -1.42
C LEU A 181 -27.08 -2.88 -0.23
N GLN A 182 -25.74 -2.78 -0.27
CA GLN A 182 -25.09 -1.78 0.56
C GLN A 182 -25.88 -0.52 0.28
N PRO A 183 -26.54 0.08 1.29
CA PRO A 183 -27.42 1.19 1.03
C PRO A 183 -26.55 2.22 0.31
N LYS A 184 -26.93 2.51 -0.94
CA LYS A 184 -26.27 3.54 -1.73
C LYS A 184 -26.15 4.76 -0.83
N VAL A 185 -25.00 5.43 -0.88
CA VAL A 185 -24.69 6.56 -0.01
C VAL A 185 -25.83 7.57 -0.14
N PRO A 186 -26.60 7.79 0.94
CA PRO A 186 -27.83 8.57 0.86
C PRO A 186 -27.52 10.03 0.60
N GLU A 187 -28.50 10.75 0.06
CA GLU A 187 -28.42 12.20 -0.06
C GLU A 187 -28.05 12.85 1.28
N GLY A 188 -27.09 13.78 1.25
CA GLY A 188 -26.48 14.37 2.45
C GLY A 188 -25.14 13.76 2.86
N ALA A 189 -24.86 12.48 2.54
CA ALA A 189 -23.59 11.83 2.87
C ALA A 189 -22.61 11.71 1.66
N ARG A 190 -23.12 11.88 0.44
CA ARG A 190 -22.39 11.65 -0.83
C ARG A 190 -21.12 12.48 -0.98
N ASN A 191 -21.18 13.75 -0.61
CA ASN A 191 -20.01 14.62 -0.69
C ASN A 191 -18.87 14.09 0.20
N SER A 192 -19.17 13.78 1.47
CA SER A 192 -18.19 13.21 2.40
C SER A 192 -17.61 11.89 1.90
N HIS A 193 -18.44 11.02 1.32
CA HIS A 193 -18.00 9.77 0.68
C HIS A 193 -17.00 10.04 -0.44
N LEU A 194 -17.34 10.89 -1.40
CA LEU A 194 -16.46 11.22 -2.52
C LEU A 194 -15.15 11.87 -2.06
N PHE A 195 -15.16 12.72 -1.02
CA PHE A 195 -13.95 13.29 -0.41
C PHE A 195 -13.05 12.22 0.21
N GLN A 196 -13.62 11.24 0.91
CA GLN A 196 -12.87 10.13 1.51
C GLN A 196 -12.28 9.21 0.43
N SER A 197 -13.08 8.86 -0.57
CA SER A 197 -12.67 8.09 -1.74
C SER A 197 -11.54 8.79 -2.52
N ALA A 198 -11.61 10.11 -2.67
CA ALA A 198 -10.56 10.86 -3.36
C ALA A 198 -9.22 10.79 -2.62
N ILE A 199 -9.23 10.96 -1.29
CA ILE A 199 -8.01 10.88 -0.46
C ILE A 199 -7.43 9.46 -0.44
N SER A 200 -8.27 8.43 -0.45
CA SER A 200 -7.78 7.05 -0.45
C SER A 200 -7.15 6.65 -1.78
N MET A 201 -7.65 7.16 -2.92
CA MET A 201 -7.17 6.82 -4.25
C MET A 201 -6.00 7.68 -4.73
N VAL A 202 -5.91 8.94 -4.28
CA VAL A 202 -5.03 9.94 -4.91
C VAL A 202 -3.55 9.54 -4.96
N GLU A 203 -3.04 8.78 -3.97
CA GLU A 203 -1.63 8.36 -3.94
C GLU A 203 -1.30 7.25 -4.95
N TYR A 204 -2.31 6.53 -5.44
CA TYR A 204 -2.17 5.33 -6.25
C TYR A 204 -2.48 5.54 -7.74
N VAL A 205 -3.14 6.65 -8.08
CA VAL A 205 -3.42 7.02 -9.48
C VAL A 205 -2.24 7.76 -10.11
N ASP A 206 -2.12 7.68 -11.44
CA ASP A 206 -1.03 8.31 -12.19
C ASP A 206 -1.39 9.72 -12.68
N SER A 207 -2.67 10.08 -12.71
CA SER A 207 -3.14 11.37 -13.20
C SER A 207 -4.40 11.89 -12.51
N LEU A 208 -4.64 13.20 -12.65
CA LEU A 208 -5.89 13.84 -12.23
C LEU A 208 -7.10 13.28 -12.99
N ASP A 209 -6.93 12.99 -14.28
CA ASP A 209 -8.00 12.43 -15.13
C ASP A 209 -8.42 11.05 -14.62
N GLU A 210 -7.45 10.18 -14.30
CA GLU A 210 -7.71 8.86 -13.72
C GLU A 210 -8.43 8.95 -12.36
N LEU A 211 -8.02 9.89 -11.49
CA LEU A 211 -8.72 10.12 -10.22
C LEU A 211 -10.17 10.56 -10.44
N THR A 212 -10.37 11.45 -11.41
CA THR A 212 -11.69 11.97 -11.76
C THR A 212 -12.60 10.86 -12.28
N ASP A 213 -12.08 10.00 -13.17
CA ASP A 213 -12.84 8.87 -13.71
C ASP A 213 -13.18 7.84 -12.62
N ASN A 214 -12.24 7.55 -11.71
CA ASN A 214 -12.52 6.68 -10.56
C ASN A 214 -13.60 7.27 -9.63
N LEU A 215 -13.61 8.59 -9.43
CA LEU A 215 -14.63 9.26 -8.61
C LEU A 215 -16.00 9.33 -9.30
N ARG A 216 -16.04 9.45 -10.63
CA ARG A 216 -17.30 9.34 -11.40
C ARG A 216 -17.90 7.95 -11.25
N PHE A 217 -17.08 6.91 -11.35
CA PHE A 217 -17.49 5.52 -11.09
C PHE A 217 -18.04 5.36 -9.65
N GLU A 218 -17.34 5.89 -8.65
CA GLU A 218 -17.80 5.87 -7.26
C GLU A 218 -19.14 6.59 -7.06
N ARG A 219 -19.34 7.75 -7.69
CA ARG A 219 -20.64 8.45 -7.68
C ARG A 219 -21.73 7.56 -8.26
N ASP A 220 -21.55 7.06 -9.48
CA ASP A 220 -22.60 6.39 -10.25
C ASP A 220 -23.03 5.06 -9.61
N GLU A 221 -22.04 4.30 -9.12
CA GLU A 221 -22.28 2.98 -8.55
C GLU A 221 -22.67 3.03 -7.07
N ARG A 222 -22.09 3.96 -6.28
CA ARG A 222 -22.24 3.95 -4.82
C ARG A 222 -23.20 4.98 -4.26
N CYS A 223 -23.53 6.05 -4.97
CA CYS A 223 -24.42 7.09 -4.43
C CYS A 223 -25.89 6.89 -4.86
N THR A 224 -26.84 7.30 -4.01
CA THR A 224 -28.25 7.47 -4.43
C THR A 224 -28.35 8.71 -5.30
N HIS A 225 -29.25 8.71 -6.29
CA HIS A 225 -29.50 9.85 -7.19
C HIS A 225 -28.22 10.51 -7.75
N PRO A 226 -27.29 9.72 -8.35
CA PRO A 226 -26.00 10.24 -8.83
C PRO A 226 -26.16 11.40 -9.81
N GLU A 227 -27.26 11.46 -10.57
CA GLU A 227 -27.62 12.55 -11.49
C GLU A 227 -27.70 13.93 -10.83
N THR A 228 -27.87 13.99 -9.50
CA THR A 228 -27.90 15.25 -8.76
C THR A 228 -26.51 15.74 -8.34
N VAL A 229 -25.48 14.90 -8.42
CA VAL A 229 -24.08 15.26 -8.19
C VAL A 229 -23.41 15.53 -9.53
N LYS A 230 -23.17 16.80 -9.83
CA LYS A 230 -22.71 17.23 -11.17
C LYS A 230 -21.26 16.80 -11.40
N ASP A 231 -20.88 16.55 -12.65
CA ASP A 231 -19.49 16.24 -13.01
C ASP A 231 -18.51 17.31 -12.50
N ALA A 232 -18.88 18.58 -12.58
CA ALA A 232 -18.06 19.69 -12.06
C ALA A 232 -17.80 19.60 -10.55
N GLU A 233 -18.71 19.01 -9.76
CA GLU A 233 -18.49 18.80 -8.33
C GLU A 233 -17.49 17.65 -8.09
N VAL A 234 -17.59 16.59 -8.88
CA VAL A 234 -16.65 15.45 -8.85
C VAL A 234 -15.25 15.91 -9.25
N GLU A 235 -15.14 16.69 -10.32
CA GLU A 235 -13.89 17.31 -10.81
C GLU A 235 -13.26 18.20 -9.74
N ALA A 236 -14.04 19.05 -9.06
CA ALA A 236 -13.54 19.89 -7.98
C ALA A 236 -13.01 19.08 -6.79
N ILE A 237 -13.63 17.94 -6.45
CA ILE A 237 -13.13 17.04 -5.40
C ILE A 237 -11.80 16.39 -5.84
N ALA A 238 -11.72 15.93 -7.10
CA ALA A 238 -10.50 15.35 -7.67
C ALA A 238 -9.34 16.36 -7.66
N GLU A 239 -9.58 17.59 -8.14
CA GLU A 239 -8.60 18.68 -8.15
C GLU A 239 -8.12 19.03 -6.74
N TRP A 240 -9.03 19.08 -5.78
CA TRP A 240 -8.70 19.32 -4.39
C TRP A 240 -7.79 18.21 -3.84
N ALA A 241 -8.14 16.94 -4.02
CA ALA A 241 -7.35 15.81 -3.53
C ALA A 241 -5.99 15.76 -4.22
N TRP A 242 -5.96 15.99 -5.54
CA TRP A 242 -4.73 16.07 -6.32
C TRP A 242 -3.81 17.18 -5.82
N THR A 243 -4.37 18.36 -5.53
CA THR A 243 -3.63 19.46 -4.89
C THR A 243 -3.07 19.05 -3.54
N LYS A 244 -3.82 18.30 -2.72
CA LYS A 244 -3.32 17.76 -1.44
C LYS A 244 -2.15 16.80 -1.64
N ARG A 245 -2.18 15.94 -2.66
CA ARG A 245 -1.06 15.06 -3.01
C ARG A 245 0.16 15.85 -3.45
N LEU A 246 0.01 16.78 -4.40
CA LEU A 246 1.11 17.64 -4.86
C LEU A 246 1.65 18.52 -3.72
N SER A 247 0.81 18.88 -2.77
CA SER A 247 1.19 19.58 -1.55
C SER A 247 1.62 18.65 -0.40
N ASN A 248 1.79 17.34 -0.65
CA ASN A 248 2.17 16.31 0.34
C ASN A 248 1.46 16.52 1.68
N SER A 249 0.17 16.79 1.60
CA SER A 249 -0.74 17.09 2.70
C SER A 249 -1.82 16.02 2.84
N VAL A 250 -1.64 14.88 2.17
CA VAL A 250 -2.36 13.64 2.42
C VAL A 250 -1.75 13.01 3.66
N PHE A 251 -2.58 12.67 4.64
CA PHE A 251 -2.15 12.07 5.89
C PHE A 251 -2.72 10.66 5.99
N ALA A 252 -1.84 9.67 5.86
CA ALA A 252 -2.09 8.24 6.03
C ALA A 252 -1.39 7.70 7.29
N GLY A 253 -1.33 8.50 8.37
CA GLY A 253 -0.63 8.12 9.59
C GLY A 253 0.88 7.96 9.40
N ARG A 254 1.46 6.87 9.89
CA ARG A 254 2.93 6.61 9.83
C ARG A 254 3.45 6.29 8.43
N SER A 255 2.58 5.95 7.49
CA SER A 255 2.95 5.77 6.08
C SER A 255 3.08 7.10 5.33
N SER A 256 2.80 8.23 5.98
CA SER A 256 2.89 9.57 5.36
C SER A 256 4.33 10.06 5.33
N ALA A 257 4.76 10.62 4.21
CA ALA A 257 5.91 11.51 4.20
C ALA A 257 5.56 12.84 4.89
N PHE A 258 6.46 13.42 5.67
CA PHE A 258 6.30 14.77 6.22
C PHE A 258 7.31 15.74 5.61
N ARG A 259 6.87 17.00 5.42
CA ARG A 259 7.68 18.05 4.81
C ARG A 259 8.58 18.73 5.83
N ILE A 260 9.87 18.82 5.51
CA ILE A 260 10.82 19.65 6.24
C ILE A 260 11.10 20.93 5.45
N ASN A 261 10.89 22.09 6.08
CA ASN A 261 11.15 23.38 5.45
C ASN A 261 12.66 23.68 5.38
N ARG A 262 13.21 23.89 4.18
CA ARG A 262 14.64 24.16 4.00
C ARG A 262 15.11 25.39 4.79
N ARG A 263 14.32 26.46 4.87
CA ARG A 263 14.66 27.65 5.67
C ARG A 263 14.73 27.37 7.17
N ALA A 264 13.95 26.39 7.67
CA ALA A 264 14.07 25.96 9.05
C ALA A 264 15.42 25.25 9.27
N VAL A 265 15.82 24.38 8.35
CA VAL A 265 17.14 23.72 8.38
C VAL A 265 18.26 24.75 8.34
N ASP A 266 18.17 25.74 7.44
CA ASP A 266 19.16 26.82 7.33
C ASP A 266 19.25 27.65 8.61
N ALA A 267 18.12 27.98 9.24
CA ALA A 267 18.11 28.70 10.51
C ALA A 267 18.78 27.89 11.64
N ILE A 268 18.55 26.58 11.69
CA ILE A 268 19.14 25.68 12.68
C ILE A 268 20.66 25.52 12.48
N ARG A 269 21.14 25.46 11.23
CA ARG A 269 22.58 25.31 10.92
C ARG A 269 23.45 26.40 11.55
N HIS A 270 22.91 27.60 11.70
CA HIS A 270 23.62 28.75 12.28
C HIS A 270 23.43 28.88 13.80
N ALA A 271 22.70 27.95 14.44
CA ALA A 271 22.52 27.92 15.89
C ALA A 271 23.57 27.04 16.59
N GLY A 272 23.94 27.37 17.82
CA GLY A 272 24.79 26.50 18.65
C GLY A 272 24.07 25.19 18.99
N GLY A 273 24.76 24.05 18.84
CA GLY A 273 24.14 22.72 19.00
C GLY A 273 23.25 22.29 17.83
N SER A 274 23.58 22.73 16.61
CA SER A 274 22.76 22.55 15.39
C SER A 274 22.35 21.12 15.09
N SER A 275 23.19 20.12 15.38
CA SER A 275 22.85 18.70 15.15
C SER A 275 21.72 18.21 16.07
N ASP A 276 21.82 18.49 17.36
CA ASP A 276 20.79 18.12 18.34
C ASP A 276 19.48 18.89 18.12
N ALA A 277 19.60 20.18 17.77
CA ALA A 277 18.45 21.01 17.42
C ALA A 277 17.75 20.51 16.15
N LEU A 278 18.51 20.07 15.14
CA LEU A 278 17.95 19.50 13.93
C LEU A 278 17.23 18.18 14.22
N ALA A 279 17.87 17.26 14.97
CA ALA A 279 17.27 16.00 15.36
C ALA A 279 15.94 16.21 16.11
N LEU A 280 15.96 17.09 17.13
CA LEU A 280 14.74 17.45 17.87
C LEU A 280 13.68 18.07 16.95
N TYR A 281 14.06 18.97 16.04
CA TYR A 281 13.11 19.58 15.10
C TYR A 281 12.44 18.56 14.19
N VAL A 282 13.21 17.62 13.62
CA VAL A 282 12.66 16.55 12.78
C VAL A 282 11.67 15.70 13.56
N THR A 283 12.02 15.28 14.78
CA THR A 283 11.10 14.52 15.66
C THR A 283 9.82 15.30 15.94
N LEU A 284 9.91 16.61 16.21
CA LEU A 284 8.72 17.42 16.46
C LEU A 284 7.86 17.60 15.22
N VAL A 285 8.46 17.75 14.03
CA VAL A 285 7.71 17.85 12.77
C VAL A 285 7.04 16.51 12.42
N ASP A 286 7.68 15.37 12.67
CA ASP A 286 7.06 14.04 12.55
C ASP A 286 5.81 13.93 13.44
N GLN A 287 5.94 14.27 14.73
CA GLN A 287 4.84 14.08 15.70
C GLN A 287 3.74 15.15 15.60
N HIS A 288 4.07 16.39 15.21
CA HIS A 288 3.16 17.53 15.33
C HIS A 288 3.03 18.38 14.06
N GLY A 289 3.83 18.12 13.02
CA GLY A 289 3.84 18.92 11.78
C GLY A 289 2.52 18.88 11.01
N HIS A 290 1.73 17.81 11.18
CA HIS A 290 0.40 17.67 10.59
C HIS A 290 -0.69 18.50 11.30
N THR A 291 -0.41 19.05 12.49
CA THR A 291 -1.34 19.89 13.27
C THR A 291 -0.68 21.19 13.74
N PRO A 292 -0.26 22.08 12.82
CA PRO A 292 0.56 23.25 13.12
C PRO A 292 -0.08 24.27 14.09
N THR A 293 -1.40 24.22 14.27
CA THR A 293 -2.14 25.09 15.19
C THR A 293 -2.25 24.54 16.61
N LYS A 294 -2.05 23.23 16.82
CA LYS A 294 -2.17 22.59 18.13
C LYS A 294 -0.90 22.79 18.96
N SER A 295 -1.08 23.02 20.26
CA SER A 295 0.03 23.02 21.21
C SER A 295 0.26 21.62 21.78
N PHE A 296 1.49 21.34 22.20
CA PHE A 296 1.89 20.07 22.79
C PHE A 296 2.83 20.29 23.99
N ALA A 297 2.81 19.33 24.93
CA ALA A 297 3.79 19.29 26.00
C ALA A 297 5.14 18.80 25.47
N LEU A 298 6.24 19.39 25.94
CA LEU A 298 7.59 18.95 25.59
C LEU A 298 8.33 18.52 26.86
N ASP A 299 8.27 17.23 27.16
CA ASP A 299 8.88 16.62 28.33
C ASP A 299 10.01 15.66 27.93
N HIS A 300 11.22 15.90 28.45
CA HIS A 300 12.41 15.12 28.12
C HIS A 300 12.31 13.65 28.56
N LEU A 301 11.78 13.39 29.77
CA LEU A 301 11.70 12.02 30.30
C LEU A 301 10.67 11.23 29.49
N ALA A 302 9.49 11.80 29.27
CA ALA A 302 8.45 11.15 28.48
C ALA A 302 8.89 10.85 27.04
N MET A 303 9.61 11.78 26.40
CA MET A 303 10.15 11.55 25.05
C MET A 303 11.22 10.46 25.02
N ARG A 304 12.10 10.42 26.03
CA ARG A 304 13.14 9.38 26.12
C ARG A 304 12.52 8.00 26.36
N ASP A 305 11.57 7.91 27.28
CA ASP A 305 10.91 6.64 27.63
C ASP A 305 10.06 6.13 26.45
N ALA A 306 9.56 7.03 25.59
CA ALA A 306 8.90 6.69 24.32
C ALA A 306 9.87 6.42 23.14
N GLY A 307 11.19 6.43 23.37
CA GLY A 307 12.20 6.20 22.32
C GLY A 307 12.33 7.32 21.28
N LEU A 308 11.79 8.51 21.54
CA LEU A 308 11.80 9.65 20.61
C LEU A 308 13.07 10.51 20.69
N THR A 309 13.92 10.29 21.69
CA THR A 309 15.21 10.98 21.83
C THR A 309 16.19 10.19 22.69
N ASP A 310 17.45 10.19 22.29
CA ASP A 310 18.60 9.68 23.05
C ASP A 310 19.38 10.80 23.77
N LEU A 311 18.97 12.06 23.58
CA LEU A 311 19.67 13.21 24.12
C LEU A 311 19.67 13.19 25.65
N SER A 312 20.81 13.57 26.24
CA SER A 312 20.84 13.90 27.67
C SER A 312 19.91 15.09 27.96
N ARG A 313 19.43 15.19 29.20
CA ARG A 313 18.53 16.29 29.62
C ARG A 313 19.11 17.67 29.30
N GLU A 314 20.42 17.82 29.40
CA GLU A 314 21.11 19.08 29.16
C GLU A 314 21.19 19.43 27.67
N ARG A 315 21.54 18.45 26.83
CA ARG A 315 21.55 18.55 25.36
C ARG A 315 20.15 18.81 24.81
N PHE A 316 19.14 18.11 25.31
CA PHE A 316 17.73 18.34 24.96
C PHE A 316 17.29 19.78 25.26
N ARG A 317 17.63 20.30 26.44
CA ARG A 317 17.32 21.70 26.81
C ARG A 317 18.05 22.70 25.92
N ALA A 318 19.30 22.42 25.53
CA ALA A 318 20.05 23.26 24.61
C ALA A 318 19.41 23.26 23.21
N ALA A 319 19.06 22.09 22.67
CA ALA A 319 18.36 21.93 21.40
C ALA A 319 17.01 22.68 21.39
N ARG A 320 16.20 22.50 22.44
CA ARG A 320 14.93 23.24 22.60
C ARG A 320 15.15 24.76 22.56
N ARG A 321 16.11 25.28 23.34
CA ARG A 321 16.43 26.72 23.35
C ARG A 321 16.93 27.21 22.00
N ALA A 322 17.69 26.41 21.26
CA ALA A 322 18.12 26.75 19.91
C ALA A 322 16.91 26.91 18.97
N LEU A 323 15.95 25.98 19.01
CA LEU A 323 14.71 26.06 18.22
C LEU A 323 13.83 27.26 18.58
N GLU A 324 13.75 27.60 19.86
CA GLU A 324 13.07 28.81 20.33
C GLU A 324 13.77 30.08 19.83
N LYS A 325 15.11 30.14 19.93
CA LYS A 325 15.91 31.29 19.49
C LYS A 325 15.75 31.57 18.00
N VAL A 326 15.66 30.53 17.18
CA VAL A 326 15.44 30.67 15.72
C VAL A 326 13.96 30.79 15.33
N GLY A 327 13.05 30.83 16.31
CA GLY A 327 11.63 31.09 16.09
C GLY A 327 10.84 29.93 15.47
N LEU A 328 11.39 28.71 15.51
CA LEU A 328 10.77 27.47 15.01
C LEU A 328 9.93 26.75 16.06
N LEU A 329 10.19 27.02 17.34
CA LEU A 329 9.41 26.52 18.47
C LEU A 329 8.94 27.72 19.32
N LEU A 330 7.63 27.81 19.56
CA LEU A 330 7.04 28.88 20.35
C LEU A 330 6.47 28.31 21.64
N GLN A 331 6.87 28.86 22.78
CA GLN A 331 6.25 28.55 24.05
C GLN A 331 4.92 29.30 24.18
N VAL A 332 3.81 28.57 24.17
CA VAL A 332 2.44 29.10 24.22
C VAL A 332 1.92 29.18 25.66
N ARG A 333 2.35 28.26 26.53
CA ARG A 333 1.98 28.27 27.95
C ARG A 333 3.21 28.03 28.84
N ARG A 334 3.31 28.81 29.91
CA ARG A 334 4.33 28.59 30.95
C ARG A 334 3.99 27.36 31.79
N PRO A 335 5.00 26.59 32.23
CA PRO A 335 4.76 25.46 33.13
C PRO A 335 4.25 25.97 34.47
N VAL A 336 3.34 25.22 35.09
CA VAL A 336 2.95 25.41 36.48
C VAL A 336 3.54 24.25 37.28
N PRO A 337 4.48 24.50 38.21
CA PRO A 337 5.11 23.43 39.00
C PRO A 337 4.07 22.51 39.64
N GLY A 338 4.22 21.20 39.44
CA GLY A 338 3.32 20.18 40.00
C GLY A 338 1.93 20.06 39.36
N ASN A 339 1.60 20.87 38.35
CA ASN A 339 0.26 20.91 37.75
C ASN A 339 0.27 20.74 36.23
N SER A 340 1.12 21.48 35.50
CA SER A 340 1.14 21.39 34.03
C SER A 340 2.50 21.65 33.42
N HIS A 341 2.86 20.83 32.43
CA HIS A 341 4.05 21.01 31.61
C HIS A 341 3.89 22.26 30.72
N ALA A 342 5.03 22.86 30.36
CA ALA A 342 5.08 23.93 29.38
C ALA A 342 4.50 23.45 28.04
N GLN A 343 3.68 24.29 27.42
CA GLN A 343 3.07 23.99 26.12
C GLN A 343 3.81 24.74 25.03
N PHE A 344 4.13 24.03 23.96
CA PHE A 344 4.85 24.53 22.81
C PHE A 344 4.04 24.35 21.54
N ARG A 345 4.40 25.09 20.49
CA ARG A 345 3.83 24.96 19.16
C ARG A 345 4.93 25.15 18.12
N LEU A 346 4.89 24.34 17.06
CA LEU A 346 5.75 24.52 15.89
C LEU A 346 5.38 25.79 15.14
N ALA A 347 6.37 26.49 14.62
CA ALA A 347 6.14 27.71 13.85
C ALA A 347 6.83 27.63 12.49
N THR A 348 6.15 28.13 11.46
CA THR A 348 6.68 28.15 10.09
C THR A 348 7.72 29.26 9.97
N PRO A 349 8.95 28.98 9.48
CA PRO A 349 9.95 30.02 9.26
C PRO A 349 9.39 31.11 8.35
N VAL A 350 9.46 32.35 8.81
CA VAL A 350 8.93 33.52 8.10
C VAL A 350 10.08 34.17 7.33
N PRO A 351 9.88 34.61 6.07
CA PRO A 351 10.87 35.40 5.35
C PRO A 351 11.36 36.57 6.20
N GLY A 352 12.67 36.90 6.18
CA GLY A 352 13.24 37.96 7.03
C GLY A 352 12.65 39.36 6.79
N ASN A 353 11.91 39.55 5.71
CA ASN A 353 11.18 40.77 5.36
C ASN A 353 9.71 40.80 5.83
N VAL A 354 9.24 39.77 6.55
CA VAL A 354 7.86 39.69 7.05
C VAL A 354 7.87 39.65 8.57
N THR A 355 7.38 40.73 9.19
CA THR A 355 7.25 40.84 10.65
C THR A 355 6.07 39.98 11.12
N ARG A 356 6.31 39.05 12.06
CA ARG A 356 5.21 38.35 12.73
C ARG A 356 4.48 39.35 13.63
N PHE A 357 3.19 39.57 13.39
CA PHE A 357 2.35 40.29 14.34
C PHE A 357 2.31 39.49 15.66
N PRO A 358 2.57 40.12 16.82
CA PRO A 358 2.33 39.47 18.09
C PRO A 358 0.84 39.13 18.18
N ARG A 359 0.54 37.88 18.54
CA ARG A 359 -0.81 37.48 18.96
C ARG A 359 -0.90 37.57 20.47
#